data_AF-A0A967I5N1-F1
#
_entry.id   AF-A0A967I5N1-F1
#
_cell.length_a   1.000
_cell.length_b   1.000
_cell.length_c   1.000
_cell.angle_alpha   90.00
_cell.angle_beta   90.00
_cell.angle_gamma   90.00
#
_symmetry.space_group_name_H-M   'P 1'
#
loop_
_entity.id
_entity.type
_entity.pdbx_description
1 polymer ?
#
loop_
_entity_poly.entity_id
_entity_poly.type
_entity_poly.pdbx_seq_one_letter_code
_entity_poly.pdbx_strand_id
1 'polypeptide(L)'
;LRSEWAKVGRPPLTARTGVNSGPMLIGNLGSRYRFAYGALGDQVNLGSRLEGLNKTYGTEILLGENTADLLEGSFRLREVDLVRVKGRKQPVRIYELLGNSDASLPQEKE
;
A
#
# COMPACT_ATOMS: atom_id res chain seq x y z
N LEU A 1 9.46 15.93 9.79
CA LEU A 1 9.42 16.51 8.41
C LEU A 1 8.16 17.32 8.15
N ARG A 2 6.94 16.77 8.27
CA ARG A 2 5.68 17.54 8.13
C ARG A 2 5.65 18.76 9.07
N SER A 3 6.07 18.59 10.33
CA SER A 3 6.24 19.67 11.32
C SER A 3 7.17 20.77 10.83
N GLU A 4 8.32 20.40 10.27
CA GLU A 4 9.34 21.34 9.80
C GLU A 4 8.89 22.12 8.57
N TRP A 5 8.14 21.48 7.68
CA TRP A 5 7.57 22.15 6.49
C TRP A 5 6.48 23.14 6.86
N ALA A 6 5.64 22.79 7.85
CA ALA A 6 4.63 23.69 8.37
C ALA A 6 5.25 24.95 8.98
N LYS A 7 6.37 24.81 9.73
CA LYS A 7 7.11 25.95 10.32
C LYS A 7 7.63 26.95 9.28
N VAL A 8 7.88 26.50 8.04
CA VAL A 8 8.36 27.37 6.94
C VAL A 8 7.26 27.70 5.92
N GLY A 9 5.97 27.54 6.30
CA GLY A 9 4.83 27.92 5.46
C GLY A 9 4.65 27.07 4.20
N ARG A 10 5.21 25.86 4.16
CA ARG A 10 5.07 24.95 3.01
C ARG A 10 3.86 24.03 3.18
N PRO A 11 3.22 23.62 2.07
CA PRO A 11 2.10 22.68 2.13
C PRO A 11 2.52 21.34 2.76
N PRO A 12 1.63 20.66 3.48
CA PRO A 12 1.94 19.38 4.11
C PRO A 12 2.26 18.31 3.08
N LEU A 13 3.34 17.56 3.31
CA LEU A 13 3.73 16.43 2.46
C LEU A 13 2.99 15.16 2.89
N THR A 14 2.05 14.71 2.06
CA THR A 14 1.35 13.42 2.22
C THR A 14 1.88 12.41 1.20
N ALA A 15 2.09 11.17 1.64
CA ALA A 15 2.48 10.06 0.78
C ALA A 15 1.46 8.93 0.96
N ARG A 16 0.95 8.40 -0.15
CA ARG A 16 0.12 7.20 -0.14
C ARG A 16 0.99 5.99 -0.39
N THR A 17 0.65 4.86 0.21
CA THR A 17 1.42 3.62 0.09
C THR A 17 0.49 2.45 -0.14
N GLY A 18 0.82 1.63 -1.12
CA GLY A 18 0.20 0.33 -1.35
C GLY A 18 1.20 -0.78 -1.06
N VAL A 19 0.82 -1.73 -0.21
CA VAL A 19 1.67 -2.88 0.16
C VAL A 19 0.97 -4.16 -0.24
N ASN A 20 1.69 -5.06 -0.91
CA ASN A 20 1.16 -6.35 -1.29
C ASN A 20 2.24 -7.42 -1.27
N SER A 21 1.85 -8.63 -0.88
CA SER A 21 2.72 -9.81 -0.80
C SER A 21 2.21 -10.90 -1.73
N GLY A 22 3.13 -11.67 -2.31
CA GLY A 22 2.77 -12.83 -3.11
C GLY A 22 3.87 -13.26 -4.07
N PRO A 23 3.65 -14.34 -4.85
CA PRO A 23 4.64 -14.84 -5.79
C PRO A 23 4.92 -13.82 -6.89
N MET A 24 6.21 -13.61 -7.15
CA MET A 24 6.73 -12.71 -8.18
C MET A 24 8.12 -13.16 -8.64
N LEU A 25 8.54 -12.72 -9.82
CA LEU A 25 9.87 -12.95 -10.36
C LEU A 25 10.80 -11.82 -9.90
N ILE A 26 11.92 -12.17 -9.28
CA ILE A 26 12.95 -11.22 -8.86
C ILE A 26 14.22 -11.47 -9.68
N GLY A 27 14.85 -10.41 -10.19
CA GLY A 27 16.14 -10.55 -10.87
C GLY A 27 16.64 -9.29 -11.56
N ASN A 28 17.69 -9.45 -12.35
CA ASN A 28 18.22 -8.39 -13.21
C ASN A 28 17.34 -8.27 -14.46
N LEU A 29 16.71 -7.11 -14.60
CA LEU A 29 15.79 -6.78 -15.68
C LEU A 29 16.46 -5.77 -16.61
N GLY A 30 16.51 -6.06 -17.91
CA GLY A 30 17.02 -5.13 -18.92
C GLY A 30 18.04 -5.77 -19.86
N SER A 31 18.76 -4.92 -20.59
CA SER A 31 19.77 -5.36 -21.54
C SER A 31 21.14 -5.49 -20.87
N ARG A 32 22.10 -6.09 -21.59
CA ARG A 32 23.50 -6.18 -21.14
C ARG A 32 24.10 -4.83 -20.73
N TYR A 33 23.67 -3.73 -21.36
CA TYR A 33 24.22 -2.39 -21.14
C TYR A 33 23.41 -1.56 -20.12
N ARG A 34 22.18 -1.98 -19.80
CA ARG A 34 21.32 -1.28 -18.85
C ARG A 34 20.38 -2.29 -18.20
N PHE A 35 20.74 -2.70 -16.99
CA PHE A 35 19.94 -3.58 -16.14
C PHE A 35 19.59 -2.89 -14.82
N ALA A 36 18.43 -3.24 -14.27
CA ALA A 36 18.01 -2.88 -12.92
C ALA A 36 17.58 -4.15 -12.19
N TYR A 37 17.95 -4.27 -10.92
CA TYR A 37 17.42 -5.34 -10.07
C TYR A 37 15.99 -4.97 -9.68
N GLY A 38 15.03 -5.83 -9.97
CA GLY A 38 13.62 -5.52 -9.76
C GLY A 38 12.73 -6.74 -9.69
N ALA A 39 11.45 -6.47 -9.41
CA ALA A 39 10.39 -7.45 -9.33
C ALA A 39 9.43 -7.33 -10.51
N LEU A 40 9.00 -8.46 -11.06
CA LEU A 40 7.98 -8.55 -12.09
C LEU A 40 6.90 -9.53 -11.66
N GLY A 41 5.65 -9.14 -11.88
CA GLY A 41 4.51 -10.00 -11.64
C GLY A 41 3.26 -9.23 -11.31
N ASP A 42 2.13 -9.91 -11.40
CA ASP A 42 0.84 -9.32 -11.09
C ASP A 42 0.74 -8.84 -9.63
N GLN A 43 1.41 -9.51 -8.70
CA GLN A 43 1.46 -9.09 -7.29
C GLN A 43 2.20 -7.75 -7.08
N VAL A 44 3.22 -7.45 -7.90
CA VAL A 44 3.92 -6.16 -7.88
C VAL A 44 3.00 -5.05 -8.40
N ASN A 45 2.29 -5.32 -9.51
CA ASN A 45 1.33 -4.39 -10.08
C ASN A 45 0.15 -4.12 -9.13
N LEU A 46 -0.28 -5.13 -8.36
CA LEU A 46 -1.30 -4.97 -7.34
C LEU A 46 -0.88 -3.94 -6.28
N GLY A 47 0.35 -4.01 -5.77
CA GLY A 47 0.87 -3.02 -4.82
C GLY A 47 0.76 -1.58 -5.33
N SER A 48 1.17 -1.34 -6.58
CA SER A 48 1.03 -0.02 -7.22
C SER A 48 -0.43 0.43 -7.36
N ARG A 49 -1.35 -0.50 -7.66
CA ARG A 49 -2.78 -0.17 -7.75
C ARG A 49 -3.39 0.17 -6.40
N LEU A 50 -2.96 -0.50 -5.33
CA LEU A 50 -3.38 -0.18 -3.96
C LEU A 50 -2.94 1.25 -3.57
N GLU A 51 -1.74 1.69 -3.96
CA GLU A 51 -1.32 3.08 -3.76
C GLU A 51 -2.31 4.05 -4.43
N GLY A 52 -2.69 3.78 -5.69
CA GLY A 52 -3.67 4.61 -6.39
C GLY A 52 -5.05 4.63 -5.71
N LEU A 53 -5.52 3.48 -5.21
CA LEU A 53 -6.82 3.35 -4.54
C LEU A 53 -6.92 4.15 -3.25
N ASN A 54 -5.80 4.40 -2.56
CA ASN A 54 -5.79 5.24 -1.36
C ASN A 54 -6.43 6.62 -1.64
N LYS A 55 -6.27 7.17 -2.86
CA LYS A 55 -6.90 8.44 -3.23
C LYS A 55 -8.43 8.34 -3.23
N THR A 56 -8.98 7.23 -3.69
CA THR A 56 -10.43 7.01 -3.80
C THR A 56 -11.05 6.80 -2.43
N TYR A 57 -10.38 6.05 -1.55
CA TYR A 57 -10.88 5.72 -0.21
C TYR A 57 -10.47 6.72 0.88
N GLY A 58 -9.68 7.75 0.55
CA GLY A 58 -9.22 8.74 1.53
C GLY A 58 -8.20 8.22 2.55
N THR A 59 -7.59 7.06 2.29
CA THR A 59 -6.63 6.39 3.19
C THR A 59 -5.18 6.81 2.88
N GLU A 60 -4.24 6.54 3.80
CA GLU A 60 -2.79 6.74 3.55
C GLU A 60 -2.07 5.43 3.19
N ILE A 61 -2.44 4.30 3.80
CA ILE A 61 -1.79 3.00 3.58
C ILE A 61 -2.84 1.92 3.36
N LEU A 62 -2.80 1.28 2.18
CA LEU A 62 -3.63 0.11 1.86
C LEU A 62 -2.76 -1.13 1.69
N LEU A 63 -3.27 -2.24 2.23
CA LEU A 63 -2.68 -3.56 2.18
C LEU A 63 -3.55 -4.49 1.33
N GLY A 64 -2.93 -5.39 0.58
CA GLY A 64 -3.60 -6.54 0.00
C GLY A 64 -3.83 -7.64 1.03
N GLU A 65 -4.81 -8.50 0.79
CA GLU A 65 -5.17 -9.65 1.65
C GLU A 65 -3.98 -10.48 2.11
N ASN A 66 -3.12 -10.92 1.18
CA ASN A 66 -1.93 -11.70 1.55
C ASN A 66 -1.01 -10.98 2.53
N THR A 67 -0.88 -9.65 2.44
CA THR A 67 -0.08 -8.88 3.39
C THR A 67 -0.78 -8.79 4.73
N ALA A 68 -2.10 -8.56 4.76
CA ALA A 68 -2.88 -8.53 5.99
C ALA A 68 -2.77 -9.86 6.76
N ASP A 69 -2.89 -10.99 6.05
CA ASP A 69 -2.78 -12.33 6.63
C ASP A 69 -1.39 -12.57 7.26
N LEU A 70 -0.32 -12.12 6.59
CA LEU A 70 1.06 -12.25 7.08
C LEU A 70 1.38 -11.39 8.31
N LEU A 71 0.55 -10.40 8.65
CA LEU A 71 0.78 -9.56 9.83
C LEU A 71 0.35 -10.23 11.13
N GLU A 72 -0.47 -11.31 11.07
CA GLU A 72 -0.86 -12.14 12.21
C GLU A 72 -1.31 -11.34 13.46
N GLY A 73 -2.01 -10.21 13.25
CA GLY A 73 -2.50 -9.36 14.33
C GLY A 73 -1.47 -8.46 15.00
N SER A 74 -0.25 -8.32 14.44
CA SER A 74 0.77 -7.37 14.90
C SER A 74 0.40 -5.90 14.66
N PHE A 75 -0.60 -5.66 13.82
CA PHE A 75 -1.14 -4.34 13.49
C PHE A 75 -2.66 -4.35 13.54
N ARG A 76 -3.24 -3.18 13.83
CA ARG A 76 -4.67 -2.93 13.68
C ARG A 76 -4.99 -2.62 12.22
N LEU A 77 -5.86 -3.43 11.64
CA LEU A 77 -6.30 -3.29 10.26
C LEU A 77 -7.81 -3.05 10.23
N ARG A 78 -8.27 -2.25 9.27
CA ARG A 78 -9.69 -2.13 8.92
C ARG A 78 -9.88 -2.70 7.54
N GLU A 79 -10.75 -3.69 7.37
CA GLU A 79 -11.19 -4.09 6.03
C GLU A 79 -11.94 -2.93 5.39
N VAL A 80 -11.50 -2.51 4.20
CA VAL A 80 -12.06 -1.36 3.50
C VAL A 80 -13.10 -1.80 2.48
N ASP A 81 -12.76 -2.77 1.63
CA ASP A 81 -13.63 -3.21 0.53
C ASP A 81 -13.11 -4.51 -0.12
N LEU A 82 -13.96 -5.13 -0.95
CA LEU A 82 -13.64 -6.23 -1.85
C LEU A 82 -13.63 -5.71 -3.30
N VAL A 83 -12.43 -5.37 -3.80
CA VAL A 83 -12.32 -4.63 -5.07
C VAL A 83 -11.88 -5.51 -6.24
N ARG A 84 -12.43 -5.22 -7.43
CA ARG A 84 -11.89 -5.77 -8.69
C ARG A 84 -10.93 -4.76 -9.32
N VAL A 85 -9.65 -5.04 -9.21
CA VAL A 85 -8.59 -4.22 -9.80
C VAL A 85 -8.45 -4.51 -11.30
N LYS A 86 -8.20 -3.45 -12.09
CA LYS A 86 -8.06 -3.56 -13.55
C LYS A 86 -7.00 -4.60 -13.92
N GLY A 87 -7.39 -5.60 -14.71
CA GLY A 87 -6.52 -6.70 -15.14
C GLY A 87 -6.64 -7.99 -14.32
N ARG A 88 -7.41 -7.98 -13.21
CA ARG A 88 -7.76 -9.20 -12.46
C ARG A 88 -9.22 -9.59 -12.63
N LYS A 89 -9.47 -10.90 -12.73
CA LYS A 89 -10.82 -11.48 -12.72
C LYS A 89 -11.33 -11.68 -11.30
N GLN A 90 -10.47 -12.15 -10.40
CA GLN A 90 -10.80 -12.38 -9.01
C GLN A 90 -10.72 -11.06 -8.23
N PRO A 91 -11.76 -10.73 -7.45
CA PRO A 91 -11.70 -9.58 -6.55
C PRO A 91 -10.70 -9.84 -5.43
N VAL A 92 -10.19 -8.77 -4.83
CA VAL A 92 -9.17 -8.82 -3.77
C VAL A 92 -9.68 -7.99 -2.60
N ARG A 93 -9.63 -8.54 -1.38
CA ARG A 93 -9.89 -7.78 -0.16
C ARG A 93 -8.75 -6.81 0.10
N ILE A 94 -9.10 -5.59 0.47
CA ILE A 94 -8.14 -4.54 0.80
C ILE A 94 -8.36 -4.05 2.22
N TYR A 95 -7.25 -3.71 2.87
CA TYR A 95 -7.24 -3.33 4.28
C TYR A 95 -6.51 -2.01 4.45
N GLU A 96 -7.03 -1.13 5.29
CA GLU A 96 -6.31 0.05 5.77
C GLU A 96 -5.50 -0.30 7.01
N LEU A 97 -4.24 0.14 7.03
CA LEU A 97 -3.39 0.05 8.20
C LEU A 97 -3.68 1.23 9.15
N LEU A 98 -4.24 0.94 10.33
CA LEU A 98 -4.60 1.97 11.33
C LEU A 98 -3.47 2.28 12.32
N GLY A 99 -2.54 1.33 12.52
CA GLY A 99 -1.42 1.47 13.43
C GLY A 99 -1.03 0.14 14.07
N ASN A 100 -0.10 0.18 15.02
CA ASN A 100 0.30 -1.01 15.77
C ASN A 100 -0.85 -1.47 16.70
N SER A 101 -0.83 -2.74 17.11
CA SER A 101 -1.87 -3.32 17.99
C SER A 101 -2.07 -2.58 19.31
N ASP A 102 -1.05 -1.89 19.80
CA ASP A 102 -1.08 -1.07 21.01
C ASP A 102 -1.43 0.41 20.76
N ALA A 103 -1.51 0.84 19.50
CA ALA A 103 -1.77 2.24 19.16
C ALA A 103 -3.28 2.56 19.25
N SER A 104 -3.61 3.69 19.88
CA SER A 104 -4.97 4.25 19.87
C SER A 104 -5.42 4.56 18.43
N LEU A 105 -6.69 4.27 18.12
CA LEU A 105 -7.24 4.48 16.78
C LEU A 105 -7.06 5.95 16.33
N PRO A 106 -6.63 6.21 15.09
CA PRO A 106 -6.81 7.52 14.47
C PRO A 106 -8.31 7.85 14.44
N GLN A 107 -8.69 9.05 14.85
CA GLN A 107 -10.08 9.50 14.76
C GLN A 107 -10.54 9.43 13.29
N GLU A 108 -11.75 8.91 13.07
CA GLU A 108 -12.38 8.83 11.75
C GLU A 108 -12.34 10.22 11.10
N LYS A 109 -11.80 10.27 9.87
CA LYS A 109 -11.90 11.47 9.03
C LYS A 109 -13.28 11.43 8.36
N GLU A 110 -14.15 12.33 8.80
CA GLU A 110 -15.47 12.63 8.22
C GLU A 110 -15.38 13.08 6.74
#